data_AF-A0A7S1WF51-F1
#
_entry.id   AF-A0A7S1WF51-F1
#
_cell.length_a   1.000
_cell.length_b   1.000
_cell.length_c   1.000
_cell.angle_alpha   90.00
_cell.angle_beta   90.00
_cell.angle_gamma   90.00
#
_symmetry.space_group_name_H-M   'P 1'
#
loop_
_entity.id
_entity.type
_entity.pdbx_description
1 polymer ?
#
loop_
_entity_poly.entity_id
_entity_poly.type
_entity_poly.pdbx_seq_one_letter_code
_entity_poly.pdbx_strand_id
1 'polypeptide(L)'
;PAAGFFASPAWGCPMKCYSRIKASIGFWDSLGSPTPCEDVPAAEFSTRSSLKNYVRGFYSYFLNLMESGGISISMKIEVGDLHKQLGIRRRNINSTAASILDGTFLLDIISGSWQFAPKVPHPRGLQGCAFWTSWEVGMVFGTDLCNTDDFRSIRMFCPVSCKCKAEDDECPLSCPQR
;
A
#
# COMPACT_ATOMS: atom_id res chain seq x y z
N PRO A 1 -8.71 -4.49 -12.43
CA PRO A 1 -9.13 -5.57 -11.50
C PRO A 1 -8.29 -5.54 -10.21
N ALA A 2 -8.94 -5.67 -9.04
CA ALA A 2 -8.31 -5.69 -7.70
C ALA A 2 -7.30 -6.83 -7.46
N ALA A 3 -7.18 -7.75 -8.42
CA ALA A 3 -6.29 -8.92 -8.39
C ALA A 3 -4.80 -8.59 -8.14
N GLY A 4 -4.38 -7.33 -8.30
CA GLY A 4 -2.98 -6.95 -8.05
C GLY A 4 -2.53 -7.19 -6.61
N PHE A 5 -3.38 -6.87 -5.62
CA PHE A 5 -3.09 -7.05 -4.19
C PHE A 5 -3.16 -8.54 -3.79
N PHE A 6 -4.17 -9.25 -4.29
CA PHE A 6 -4.38 -10.68 -4.09
C PHE A 6 -3.60 -11.54 -5.11
N ALA A 7 -2.39 -11.15 -5.48
CA ALA A 7 -1.55 -11.96 -6.36
C ALA A 7 -0.39 -12.58 -5.56
N SER A 8 -0.71 -13.18 -4.40
CA SER A 8 0.23 -13.93 -3.56
C SER A 8 -0.13 -15.42 -3.55
N PRO A 9 0.81 -16.31 -3.16
CA PRO A 9 0.52 -17.72 -2.95
C PRO A 9 -0.58 -17.99 -1.94
N ALA A 10 -0.60 -17.21 -0.86
CA ALA A 10 -1.59 -17.31 0.20
C ALA A 10 -2.97 -16.79 -0.24
N TRP A 11 -3.01 -15.85 -1.20
CA TRP A 11 -4.24 -15.22 -1.64
C TRP A 11 -4.29 -15.07 -3.15
N GLY A 12 -5.20 -15.80 -3.80
CA GLY A 12 -5.64 -15.56 -5.19
C GLY A 12 -4.71 -16.04 -6.32
N CYS A 13 -3.41 -16.25 -6.09
CA CYS A 13 -2.47 -16.74 -7.10
C CYS A 13 -1.84 -18.06 -6.65
N PRO A 14 -2.34 -19.24 -7.10
CA PRO A 14 -1.77 -20.53 -6.75
C PRO A 14 -0.25 -20.59 -6.98
N MET A 15 0.49 -21.42 -6.24
CA MET A 15 1.97 -21.51 -6.35
C MET A 15 2.50 -21.53 -7.79
N LYS A 16 1.84 -22.24 -8.71
CA LYS A 16 2.20 -22.28 -10.14
C LYS A 16 2.06 -20.92 -10.85
N CYS A 17 1.04 -20.13 -10.50
CA CYS A 17 0.87 -18.75 -10.95
C CYS A 17 2.00 -17.88 -10.40
N TYR A 18 2.33 -18.01 -9.11
CA TYR A 18 3.37 -17.21 -8.48
C TYR A 18 4.76 -17.47 -9.07
N SER A 19 5.13 -18.75 -9.27
CA SER A 19 6.38 -19.12 -9.95
C SER A 19 6.49 -18.52 -11.35
N ARG A 20 5.37 -18.42 -12.10
CA ARG A 20 5.36 -17.78 -13.42
C ARG A 20 5.55 -16.28 -13.34
N ILE A 21 4.97 -15.60 -12.35
CA ILE A 21 5.19 -14.17 -12.12
C ILE A 21 6.67 -13.92 -11.81
N LYS A 22 7.25 -14.67 -10.86
CA LYS A 22 8.67 -14.56 -10.50
C LYS A 22 9.59 -14.82 -11.69
N ALA A 23 9.32 -15.88 -12.47
CA ALA A 23 10.06 -16.17 -13.69
C ALA A 23 9.92 -15.07 -14.76
N SER A 24 8.73 -14.49 -14.91
CA SER A 24 8.50 -13.40 -15.88
C SER A 24 9.28 -12.14 -15.51
N ILE A 25 9.34 -11.78 -14.22
CA ILE A 25 10.13 -10.64 -13.73
C ILE A 25 11.61 -10.88 -14.03
N GLY A 26 12.14 -12.06 -13.67
CA GLY A 26 13.53 -12.42 -13.95
C GLY A 26 13.86 -12.48 -15.46
N PHE A 27 12.90 -12.86 -16.30
CA PHE A 27 13.07 -12.85 -17.76
C PHE A 27 13.11 -11.43 -18.34
N TRP A 28 12.25 -10.53 -17.87
CA TRP A 28 12.29 -9.13 -18.31
C TRP A 28 13.60 -8.45 -17.88
N ASP A 29 14.07 -8.76 -16.69
CA ASP A 29 15.35 -8.25 -16.19
C ASP A 29 16.54 -8.79 -17.00
N SER A 30 16.49 -10.03 -17.50
CA SER A 30 17.56 -10.62 -18.32
C SER A 30 17.61 -10.11 -19.76
N LEU A 31 16.52 -9.52 -20.26
CA LEU A 31 16.46 -8.89 -21.59
C LEU A 31 17.08 -7.48 -21.65
N GLY A 32 17.71 -7.02 -20.57
CA GLY A 32 18.46 -5.76 -20.54
C GLY A 32 17.63 -4.52 -20.22
N SER A 33 16.36 -4.69 -19.84
CA SER A 33 15.52 -3.62 -19.27
C SER A 33 15.11 -3.99 -17.84
N PRO A 34 16.08 -4.15 -16.92
CA PRO A 34 15.75 -4.49 -15.55
C PRO A 34 14.84 -3.43 -14.96
N THR A 35 13.82 -3.89 -14.23
CA THR A 35 12.98 -2.96 -13.45
C THR A 35 13.92 -2.20 -12.53
N PRO A 36 13.98 -0.85 -12.58
CA PRO A 36 14.92 -0.09 -11.77
C PRO A 36 14.58 -0.24 -10.28
N CYS A 37 15.60 -0.29 -9.43
CA CYS A 37 15.42 -0.27 -7.97
C CYS A 37 15.15 1.16 -7.51
N GLU A 38 14.05 1.73 -8.00
CA GLU A 38 13.64 3.10 -7.77
C GLU A 38 12.16 3.10 -7.40
N ASP A 39 11.81 3.91 -6.42
CA ASP A 39 10.42 4.12 -6.05
C ASP A 39 9.67 4.79 -7.19
N VAL A 40 8.46 4.32 -7.46
CA VAL A 40 7.55 4.98 -8.40
C VAL A 40 7.29 6.42 -7.93
N PRO A 41 7.51 7.43 -8.79
CA PRO A 41 7.24 8.83 -8.43
C PRO A 41 5.80 9.03 -7.98
N ALA A 42 5.58 9.90 -6.99
CA ALA A 42 4.24 10.15 -6.45
C ALA A 42 3.22 10.56 -7.53
N ALA A 43 3.65 11.34 -8.53
CA ALA A 43 2.80 11.76 -9.66
C ALA A 43 2.29 10.58 -10.51
N GLU A 44 2.98 9.44 -10.52
CA GLU A 44 2.57 8.26 -11.29
C GLU A 44 1.52 7.40 -10.57
N PHE A 45 1.32 7.56 -9.27
CA PHE A 45 0.28 6.81 -8.55
C PHE A 45 -1.14 7.11 -9.07
N SER A 46 -1.36 8.33 -9.56
CA SER A 46 -2.62 8.77 -10.13
C SER A 46 -2.77 8.46 -11.62
N THR A 47 -1.75 7.91 -12.30
CA THR A 47 -1.81 7.60 -13.74
C THR A 47 -1.59 6.11 -14.02
N ARG A 48 -0.79 5.42 -13.20
CA ARG A 48 -0.43 4.01 -13.38
C ARG A 48 -1.56 3.08 -12.96
N SER A 49 -2.19 2.44 -13.94
CA SER A 49 -3.37 1.58 -13.74
C SER A 49 -3.10 0.38 -12.83
N SER A 50 -1.92 -0.25 -12.91
CA SER A 50 -1.55 -1.38 -12.06
C SER A 50 -1.48 -1.01 -10.58
N LEU A 51 -0.93 0.17 -10.27
CA LEU A 51 -0.81 0.68 -8.91
C LEU A 51 -2.17 1.10 -8.35
N LYS A 52 -3.01 1.77 -9.15
CA LYS A 52 -4.42 2.03 -8.77
C LYS A 52 -5.19 0.75 -8.46
N ASN A 53 -4.99 -0.30 -9.26
CA ASN A 53 -5.64 -1.59 -9.05
C ASN A 53 -5.13 -2.28 -7.79
N TYR A 54 -3.83 -2.18 -7.48
CA TYR A 54 -3.23 -2.65 -6.24
C TYR A 54 -3.87 -1.95 -5.03
N VAL A 55 -3.85 -0.62 -5.01
CA VAL A 55 -4.42 0.20 -3.93
C VAL A 55 -5.91 -0.07 -3.72
N ARG A 56 -6.68 -0.22 -4.81
CA ARG A 56 -8.09 -0.63 -4.71
C ARG A 56 -8.26 -2.01 -4.08
N GLY A 57 -7.44 -2.98 -4.47
CA GLY A 57 -7.50 -4.33 -3.90
C GLY A 57 -7.19 -4.36 -2.42
N PHE A 58 -6.12 -3.66 -2.01
CA PHE A 58 -5.78 -3.45 -0.61
C PHE A 58 -6.95 -2.85 0.18
N TYR A 59 -7.52 -1.76 -0.34
CA TYR A 59 -8.58 -1.06 0.37
C TYR A 59 -9.89 -1.86 0.43
N SER A 60 -10.22 -2.62 -0.63
CA SER A 60 -11.35 -3.55 -0.61
C SER A 60 -11.15 -4.67 0.43
N TYR A 61 -9.94 -5.22 0.55
CA TYR A 61 -9.61 -6.17 1.61
C TYR A 61 -9.83 -5.54 2.99
N PHE A 62 -9.27 -4.35 3.20
CA PHE A 62 -9.40 -3.60 4.44
C PHE A 62 -10.87 -3.36 4.83
N LEU A 63 -11.71 -2.87 3.92
CA LEU A 63 -13.13 -2.65 4.21
C LEU A 63 -13.88 -3.96 4.53
N ASN A 64 -13.60 -5.05 3.82
CA ASN A 64 -14.23 -6.35 4.11
C ASN A 64 -13.84 -6.87 5.51
N LEU A 65 -12.59 -6.64 5.93
CA LEU A 65 -12.15 -6.97 7.29
C LEU A 65 -12.92 -6.14 8.33
N MET A 66 -13.17 -4.86 8.04
CA MET A 66 -13.91 -3.96 8.93
C MET A 66 -15.40 -4.28 9.02
N GLU A 67 -16.04 -4.66 7.90
CA GLU A 67 -17.45 -5.02 7.85
C GLU A 67 -17.73 -6.34 8.57
N SER A 68 -16.86 -7.33 8.42
CA SER A 68 -17.05 -8.66 9.00
C SER A 68 -16.93 -8.71 10.54
N GLY A 69 -16.35 -7.70 11.18
CA GLY A 69 -16.13 -7.68 12.64
C GLY A 69 -16.93 -6.62 13.44
N GLY A 70 -17.86 -5.88 12.85
CA GLY A 70 -18.56 -4.78 13.57
C GLY A 70 -17.67 -3.57 13.91
N ILE A 71 -16.61 -3.34 13.13
CA ILE A 71 -15.40 -2.60 13.50
C ILE A 71 -15.52 -1.08 13.25
N SER A 72 -16.68 -0.54 12.87
CA SER A 72 -16.82 0.92 12.66
C SER A 72 -16.53 1.74 13.93
N ILE A 73 -16.81 1.17 15.11
CA ILE A 73 -16.44 1.73 16.42
C ILE A 73 -14.93 1.65 16.63
N SER A 74 -14.29 0.54 16.24
CA SER A 74 -12.86 0.32 16.45
C SER A 74 -12.00 1.27 15.59
N MET A 75 -12.39 1.60 14.35
CA MET A 75 -11.67 2.63 13.58
C MET A 75 -11.67 4.01 14.28
N LYS A 76 -12.80 4.41 14.88
CA LYS A 76 -12.86 5.68 15.63
C LYS A 76 -12.00 5.64 16.88
N ILE A 77 -11.94 4.50 17.56
CA ILE A 77 -11.08 4.30 18.74
C ILE A 77 -9.62 4.37 18.30
N GLU A 78 -9.23 3.61 17.29
CA GLU A 78 -7.84 3.54 16.79
C GLU A 78 -7.34 4.92 16.32
N VAL A 79 -8.10 5.60 15.45
CA VAL A 79 -7.78 6.98 15.02
C VAL A 79 -7.81 7.94 16.21
N GLY A 80 -8.67 7.69 17.19
CA GLY A 80 -8.77 8.44 18.43
C GLY A 80 -7.52 8.31 19.30
N ASP A 81 -7.01 7.10 19.50
CA ASP A 81 -5.83 6.82 20.32
C ASP A 81 -4.55 7.31 19.64
N LEU A 82 -4.49 7.16 18.32
CA LEU A 82 -3.35 7.59 17.50
C LEU A 82 -3.41 9.06 17.09
N HIS A 83 -4.44 9.80 17.48
CA HIS A 83 -4.72 11.13 16.89
C HIS A 83 -3.53 12.11 16.99
N LYS A 84 -2.79 12.10 18.10
CA LYS A 84 -1.62 12.97 18.29
C LYS A 84 -0.46 12.59 17.38
N GLN A 85 -0.22 11.28 17.26
CA GLN A 85 0.84 10.69 16.46
C GLN A 85 0.60 10.92 14.96
N LEU A 86 -0.68 10.81 14.55
CA LEU A 86 -1.12 11.05 13.17
C LEU A 86 -1.27 12.56 12.84
N GLY A 87 -1.00 13.47 13.77
CA GLY A 87 -1.21 14.91 13.57
C GLY A 87 -2.68 15.31 13.40
N ILE A 88 -3.61 14.45 13.81
CA ILE A 88 -5.06 14.65 13.69
C ILE A 88 -5.53 15.46 14.90
N ARG A 89 -6.11 16.64 14.63
CA ARG A 89 -6.77 17.44 15.67
C ARG A 89 -7.96 16.65 16.23
N ARG A 90 -8.18 16.70 17.55
CA ARG A 90 -9.28 15.96 18.22
C ARG A 90 -10.66 16.18 17.56
N ARG A 91 -10.93 17.39 17.07
CA ARG A 91 -12.17 17.73 16.36
C ARG A 91 -12.35 17.03 15.00
N ASN A 92 -11.28 16.50 14.41
CA ASN A 92 -11.25 15.85 13.10
C ASN A 92 -11.24 14.31 13.20
N ILE A 93 -11.23 13.71 14.40
CA ILE A 93 -11.18 12.24 14.57
C ILE A 93 -12.34 11.57 13.83
N ASN A 94 -13.57 12.04 14.09
CA ASN A 94 -14.77 11.45 13.50
C ASN A 94 -14.81 11.58 11.98
N SER A 95 -14.44 12.74 11.44
CA SER A 95 -14.40 12.95 9.99
C SER A 95 -13.30 12.14 9.33
N THR A 96 -12.18 11.91 10.02
CA THR A 96 -11.08 11.09 9.49
C THR A 96 -11.45 9.62 9.46
N ALA A 97 -12.00 9.10 10.57
CA ALA A 97 -12.52 7.74 10.61
C ALA A 97 -13.62 7.53 9.55
N ALA A 98 -14.54 8.49 9.37
CA ALA A 98 -15.56 8.41 8.33
C ALA A 98 -14.94 8.35 6.93
N SER A 99 -13.99 9.26 6.62
CA SER A 99 -13.27 9.28 5.35
C SER A 99 -12.56 7.97 5.02
N ILE A 100 -12.03 7.28 6.05
CA ILE A 100 -11.37 5.98 5.90
C ILE A 100 -12.39 4.84 5.70
N LEU A 101 -13.60 4.95 6.20
CA LEU A 101 -14.62 3.90 6.10
C LEU A 101 -15.51 4.05 4.85
N ASP A 102 -15.77 5.27 4.40
CA ASP A 102 -16.70 5.56 3.31
C ASP A 102 -16.05 5.56 1.91
N GLY A 103 -14.74 5.33 1.82
CA GLY A 103 -14.01 5.32 0.56
C GLY A 103 -13.41 6.66 0.14
N THR A 104 -13.71 7.77 0.83
CA THR A 104 -13.18 9.10 0.48
C THR A 104 -11.66 9.11 0.52
N PHE A 105 -11.05 8.46 1.52
CA PHE A 105 -9.60 8.27 1.61
C PHE A 105 -9.03 7.63 0.34
N LEU A 106 -9.63 6.52 -0.12
CA LEU A 106 -9.17 5.83 -1.32
C LEU A 106 -9.27 6.75 -2.55
N LEU A 107 -10.39 7.47 -2.69
CA LEU A 107 -10.61 8.39 -3.82
C LEU A 107 -9.59 9.53 -3.83
N ASP A 108 -9.30 10.11 -2.67
CA ASP A 108 -8.27 11.12 -2.50
C ASP A 108 -6.91 10.56 -2.93
N ILE A 109 -6.51 9.39 -2.44
CA ILE A 109 -5.21 8.81 -2.74
C ILE A 109 -5.05 8.47 -4.24
N ILE A 110 -6.05 7.85 -4.88
CA ILE A 110 -5.98 7.54 -6.32
C ILE A 110 -6.03 8.79 -7.21
N SER A 111 -6.50 9.92 -6.67
CA SER A 111 -6.46 11.23 -7.32
C SER A 111 -5.10 11.94 -7.15
N GLY A 112 -4.20 11.38 -6.33
CA GLY A 112 -2.90 11.97 -6.01
C GLY A 112 -2.90 12.88 -4.78
N SER A 113 -3.94 12.82 -3.95
CA SER A 113 -4.04 13.55 -2.69
C SER A 113 -3.57 12.68 -1.52
N TRP A 114 -2.46 13.05 -0.89
CA TRP A 114 -1.79 12.28 0.16
C TRP A 114 -2.24 12.70 1.57
N GLN A 115 -3.52 12.44 1.86
CA GLN A 115 -4.18 12.86 3.10
C GLN A 115 -5.04 11.74 3.69
N PHE A 116 -5.19 11.71 5.02
CA PHE A 116 -6.06 10.72 5.69
C PHE A 116 -7.54 11.08 5.58
N ALA A 117 -7.83 12.38 5.46
CA ALA A 117 -9.16 12.93 5.26
C ALA A 117 -9.06 14.32 4.62
N PRO A 118 -10.17 14.90 4.14
CA PRO A 118 -10.20 16.29 3.70
C PRO A 118 -9.59 17.24 4.74
N LYS A 119 -8.52 17.96 4.34
CA LYS A 119 -7.77 18.90 5.18
C LYS A 119 -7.03 18.26 6.36
N VAL A 120 -6.78 16.95 6.29
CA VAL A 120 -5.97 16.19 7.25
C VAL A 120 -4.80 15.55 6.51
N PRO A 121 -3.76 16.34 6.15
CA PRO A 121 -2.61 15.83 5.42
C PRO A 121 -1.83 14.82 6.26
N HIS A 122 -0.99 14.02 5.59
CA HIS A 122 -0.02 13.19 6.30
C HIS A 122 0.85 14.05 7.24
N PRO A 123 1.07 13.68 8.52
CA PRO A 123 1.73 14.55 9.51
C PRO A 123 3.17 14.93 9.13
N ARG A 124 3.86 14.02 8.42
CA ARG A 124 5.22 14.24 7.88
C ARG A 124 5.23 14.76 6.44
N GLY A 125 4.08 15.05 5.84
CA GLY A 125 3.98 15.50 4.44
C GLY A 125 4.46 14.49 3.40
N LEU A 126 4.43 13.19 3.72
CA LEU A 126 4.91 12.13 2.83
C LEU A 126 3.94 11.89 1.68
N GLN A 127 4.48 11.44 0.55
CA GLN A 127 3.76 11.18 -0.69
C GLN A 127 4.30 9.91 -1.37
N GLY A 128 3.54 9.33 -2.29
CA GLY A 128 3.99 8.20 -3.10
C GLY A 128 4.36 6.98 -2.24
N CYS A 129 5.50 6.37 -2.57
CA CYS A 129 6.01 5.23 -1.82
C CYS A 129 6.28 5.55 -0.36
N ALA A 130 6.88 6.70 -0.05
CA ALA A 130 7.16 7.08 1.34
C ALA A 130 5.89 7.21 2.19
N PHE A 131 4.75 7.59 1.58
CA PHE A 131 3.45 7.58 2.24
C PHE A 131 2.99 6.14 2.53
N TRP A 132 2.97 5.28 1.51
CA TRP A 132 2.44 3.91 1.64
C TRP A 132 3.26 3.00 2.55
N THR A 133 4.56 3.24 2.66
CA THR A 133 5.46 2.49 3.54
C THR A 133 5.69 3.19 4.88
N SER A 134 4.89 4.23 5.18
CA SER A 134 4.97 4.94 6.45
C SER A 134 4.36 4.12 7.58
N TRP A 135 4.92 4.25 8.79
CA TRP A 135 4.34 3.61 9.97
C TRP A 135 2.96 4.20 10.30
N GLU A 136 2.68 5.46 9.94
CA GLU A 136 1.35 6.06 10.13
C GLU A 136 0.28 5.34 9.31
N VAL A 137 0.56 5.05 8.04
CA VAL A 137 -0.35 4.25 7.19
C VAL A 137 -0.43 2.82 7.74
N GLY A 138 0.72 2.22 8.09
CA GLY A 138 0.77 0.87 8.67
C GLY A 138 -0.09 0.72 9.93
N MET A 139 -0.09 1.70 10.83
CA MET A 139 -0.93 1.69 12.03
C MET A 139 -2.42 1.88 11.70
N VAL A 140 -2.77 2.83 10.83
CA VAL A 140 -4.17 3.11 10.49
C VAL A 140 -4.85 1.89 9.86
N PHE A 141 -4.13 1.13 9.03
CA PHE A 141 -4.67 -0.02 8.32
C PHE A 141 -4.26 -1.38 8.91
N GLY A 142 -3.45 -1.38 9.97
CA GLY A 142 -2.94 -2.59 10.62
C GLY A 142 -2.15 -3.53 9.69
N THR A 143 -1.55 -3.00 8.61
CA THR A 143 -0.92 -3.81 7.56
C THR A 143 0.41 -3.19 7.13
N ASP A 144 1.47 -4.00 7.10
CA ASP A 144 2.73 -3.63 6.45
C ASP A 144 2.69 -4.03 4.96
N LEU A 145 2.54 -3.04 4.07
CA LEU A 145 2.51 -3.27 2.62
C LEU A 145 3.86 -3.73 2.06
N CYS A 146 4.95 -3.60 2.81
CA CYS A 146 6.25 -4.15 2.45
C CYS A 146 6.40 -5.63 2.88
N ASN A 147 5.45 -6.23 3.61
CA ASN A 147 5.49 -7.66 3.91
C ASN A 147 5.09 -8.48 2.67
N THR A 148 5.70 -9.66 2.53
CA THR A 148 5.48 -10.65 1.46
C THR A 148 4.70 -11.89 1.92
N ASP A 149 4.43 -12.02 3.23
CA ASP A 149 3.84 -13.24 3.79
C ASP A 149 2.36 -13.41 3.44
N ASP A 150 1.58 -12.33 3.56
CA ASP A 150 0.13 -12.39 3.40
C ASP A 150 -0.27 -12.04 1.95
N PHE A 151 -0.06 -10.80 1.55
CA PHE A 151 -0.50 -10.28 0.25
C PHE A 151 0.68 -9.99 -0.65
N ARG A 152 0.40 -9.65 -1.92
CA ARG A 152 1.45 -9.15 -2.80
C ARG A 152 2.02 -7.87 -2.18
N SER A 153 3.33 -7.80 -2.08
CA SER A 153 4.01 -6.64 -1.53
C SER A 153 3.98 -5.45 -2.50
N ILE A 154 4.05 -4.23 -1.95
CA ILE A 154 4.26 -3.02 -2.74
C ILE A 154 5.72 -2.86 -3.20
N ARG A 155 6.65 -3.72 -2.76
CA ARG A 155 8.10 -3.70 -3.08
C ARG A 155 8.42 -3.52 -4.57
N MET A 156 7.66 -4.13 -5.47
CA MET A 156 7.86 -3.95 -6.92
C MET A 156 7.58 -2.52 -7.42
N PHE A 157 6.81 -1.73 -6.67
CA PHE A 157 6.56 -0.31 -6.94
C PHE A 157 7.39 0.61 -6.05
N CYS A 158 7.75 0.15 -4.85
CA CYS A 158 8.39 0.94 -3.80
C CYS A 158 9.62 0.25 -3.21
N PRO A 159 10.59 -0.17 -4.05
CA PRO A 159 11.70 -0.99 -3.59
C PRO A 159 12.62 -0.23 -2.62
N VAL A 160 12.86 1.06 -2.83
CA VAL A 160 13.74 1.87 -1.98
C VAL A 160 13.06 2.14 -0.64
N SER A 161 11.79 2.55 -0.66
CA SER A 161 11.00 2.77 0.55
C SER A 161 10.81 1.50 1.39
N CYS A 162 10.68 0.34 0.74
CA CYS A 162 10.65 -0.97 1.41
C CYS A 162 12.04 -1.53 1.74
N LYS A 163 13.13 -0.83 1.44
CA LYS A 163 14.52 -1.23 1.70
C LYS A 163 14.91 -2.57 1.05
N CYS A 164 14.41 -2.81 -0.16
CA CYS A 164 14.67 -4.00 -0.94
C CYS A 164 16.17 -4.30 -1.13
N LYS A 165 16.50 -5.59 -1.05
CA LYS A 165 17.71 -6.18 -1.62
C LYS A 165 17.34 -7.08 -2.80
N ALA A 166 18.26 -7.26 -3.75
CA ALA A 166 17.99 -8.08 -4.95
C ALA A 166 17.58 -9.53 -4.65
N GLU A 167 18.04 -10.07 -3.53
CA GLU A 167 17.77 -11.44 -3.08
C GLU A 167 16.43 -11.56 -2.34
N ASP A 168 15.84 -10.43 -1.92
CA ASP A 168 14.60 -10.43 -1.18
C ASP A 168 13.41 -10.72 -2.12
N ASP A 169 12.40 -11.42 -1.60
CA ASP A 169 11.20 -11.70 -2.38
C ASP A 169 10.47 -10.41 -2.79
N GLU A 170 9.96 -10.44 -4.03
CA GLU A 170 9.22 -9.35 -4.69
C GLU A 170 10.00 -8.02 -4.82
N CYS A 171 11.32 -8.06 -4.73
CA CYS A 171 12.19 -6.93 -5.04
C CYS A 171 12.76 -7.03 -6.47
N PRO A 172 13.03 -5.89 -7.14
CA PRO A 172 13.75 -5.88 -8.41
C PRO A 172 15.16 -6.45 -8.28
N LEU A 173 15.63 -7.21 -9.29
CA LEU A 173 16.99 -7.75 -9.30
C LEU A 173 18.08 -6.66 -9.41
N SER A 174 17.70 -5.47 -9.86
CA SER A 174 18.59 -4.30 -9.93
C SER A 174 18.87 -3.65 -8.56
N CYS A 175 18.19 -4.09 -7.50
CA CYS A 175 18.45 -3.57 -6.16
C CYS A 175 19.85 -3.95 -5.64
N PRO A 176 20.38 -3.21 -4.65
CA PRO A 176 21.66 -3.56 -4.06
C PRO A 176 21.64 -5.00 -3.51
N GLN A 177 22.77 -5.69 -3.68
CA GLN A 177 23.01 -6.96 -3.00
C GLN A 177 23.15 -6.74 -1.49
N ARG A 178 23.14 -7.81 -0.70
CA ARG A 178 23.29 -7.73 0.76
C ARG A 178 24.68 -7.29 1.19
#